data_AF-A0A5E7UH26-F1
#
_entry.id   AF-A0A5E7UH26-F1
#
_cell.length_a   1.000
_cell.length_b   1.000
_cell.length_c   1.000
_cell.angle_alpha   90.00
_cell.angle_beta   90.00
_cell.angle_gamma   90.00
#
_symmetry.space_group_name_H-M   'P 1'
#
loop_
_entity.id
_entity.type
_entity.pdbx_description
1 polymer ?
#
loop_
_entity_poly.entity_id
_entity_poly.type
_entity_poly.pdbx_seq_one_letter_code
_entity_poly.pdbx_strand_id
1 'polypeptide(L)' 'MDIKQLKFLIALEQTRHFGQAAARCHITQPTLSMRLRNLEDELGLELVTRGQRFEGFTQAPISKAPN' A
#
# COMPACT_ATOMS: atom_id res chain seq x y z
N MET A 1 -8.36 1.49 11.04
CA MET A 1 -8.55 1.43 9.59
C MET A 1 -9.23 2.72 9.17
N ASP A 2 -8.74 3.42 8.15
CA ASP A 2 -9.31 4.66 7.61
C ASP A 2 -9.62 4.47 6.11
N ILE A 3 -10.79 4.93 5.65
CA ILE A 3 -11.19 4.89 4.23
C ILE A 3 -10.18 5.56 3.30
N LYS A 4 -9.39 6.53 3.79
CA LYS A 4 -8.28 7.12 3.03
C LYS A 4 -7.22 6.08 2.64
N GLN A 5 -6.94 5.09 3.49
CA GLN A 5 -5.97 4.03 3.19
C GLN A 5 -6.45 3.15 2.04
N LEU A 6 -7.75 2.86 1.95
CA LEU A 6 -8.34 2.15 0.81
C LEU A 6 -8.22 2.96 -0.49
N LYS A 7 -8.41 4.28 -0.43
CA LYS A 7 -8.18 5.16 -1.59
C LYS A 7 -6.73 5.15 -2.06
N PHE A 8 -5.77 5.03 -1.14
CA PHE A 8 -4.35 4.91 -1.48
C PHE A 8 -4.03 3.60 -2.20
N LEU A 9 -4.66 2.48 -1.81
CA LEU A 9 -4.56 1.22 -2.55
C LEU A 9 -5.08 1.39 -3.99
N ILE A 10 -6.28 1.92 -4.16
CA ILE A 10 -6.85 2.15 -5.51
C ILE A 10 -5.93 3.04 -6.35
N ALA A 11 -5.40 4.12 -5.78
CA ALA A 11 -4.47 5.01 -6.49
C ALA A 11 -3.16 4.30 -6.85
N LEU A 12 -2.64 3.44 -5.96
CA LEU A 12 -1.43 2.67 -6.21
C LEU A 12 -1.62 1.67 -7.35
N GLU A 13 -2.77 0.99 -7.41
CA GLU A 13 -3.05 0.03 -8.49
C GLU A 13 -3.19 0.70 -9.84
N GLN A 14 -3.92 1.82 -9.89
CA GLN A 14 -4.14 2.53 -11.15
C GLN A 14 -2.86 3.16 -11.71
N THR A 15 -1.92 3.55 -10.84
CA THR A 15 -0.68 4.21 -11.26
C THR A 15 0.49 3.26 -11.38
N ARG A 16 0.42 2.11 -10.71
CA ARG A 16 1.52 1.16 -10.50
C ARG A 16 2.83 1.81 -10.04
N HIS A 17 2.75 2.96 -9.36
CA HIS A 17 3.92 3.75 -8.99
C HIS A 17 3.66 4.59 -7.73
N PHE A 18 4.40 4.32 -6.65
CA PHE A 18 4.23 4.98 -5.34
C PHE A 18 4.26 6.52 -5.41
N GLY A 19 5.22 7.09 -6.15
CA GLY A 19 5.30 8.54 -6.36
C GLY A 19 4.08 9.16 -7.04
N GLN A 20 3.60 8.54 -8.14
CA GLN A 20 2.42 9.03 -8.86
C GLN A 20 1.13 8.82 -8.06
N ALA A 21 1.01 7.70 -7.34
CA ALA A 21 -0.09 7.44 -6.42
C ALA A 21 -0.16 8.53 -5.34
N ALA A 22 1.00 8.88 -4.76
CA ALA A 22 1.10 9.88 -3.71
C ALA A 22 0.72 11.28 -4.24
N ALA A 23 1.22 11.65 -5.42
CA ALA A 23 0.85 12.90 -6.09
C ALA A 23 -0.67 12.97 -6.36
N ARG A 24 -1.28 11.89 -6.87
CA ARG A 24 -2.75 11.79 -7.07
C ARG A 24 -3.55 11.92 -5.78
N CYS A 25 -3.00 11.47 -4.67
CA CYS A 25 -3.62 11.57 -3.36
C CYS A 25 -3.23 12.84 -2.59
N HIS A 26 -2.50 13.77 -3.22
CA HIS A 26 -2.03 15.02 -2.63
C HIS A 26 -1.21 14.82 -1.33
N ILE A 27 -0.37 13.78 -1.31
CA ILE A 27 0.53 13.46 -0.19
C ILE A 27 1.93 13.13 -0.70
N THR A 28 2.89 13.03 0.22
CA THR A 28 4.24 12.57 -0.12
C THR A 28 4.29 11.05 -0.26
N GLN A 29 5.24 10.56 -1.06
CA GLN A 29 5.46 9.11 -1.20
C GLN A 29 5.79 8.41 0.14
N PRO A 30 6.65 8.96 1.03
CA PRO A 30 6.85 8.42 2.36
C PRO A 30 5.55 8.31 3.17
N THR A 31 4.68 9.32 3.11
CA THR A 31 3.36 9.28 3.77
C THR A 31 2.49 8.16 3.22
N LEU A 32 2.41 8.00 1.90
CA LEU A 32 1.63 6.93 1.28
C LEU A 32 2.16 5.56 1.69
N SER A 33 3.47 5.33 1.61
CA SER A 33 4.10 4.06 1.99
C SER A 33 3.87 3.71 3.47
N MET A 34 3.98 4.70 4.37
CA MET A 34 3.68 4.54 5.80
C MET A 34 2.21 4.19 6.03
N ARG A 35 1.28 4.91 5.40
CA ARG A 35 -0.17 4.70 5.58
C ARG A 35 -0.62 3.32 5.11
N LEU A 36 -0.03 2.82 4.01
CA LEU A 36 -0.27 1.47 3.53
C LEU A 36 0.34 0.42 4.46
N ARG A 37 1.56 0.64 4.96
CA ARG A 37 2.18 -0.29 5.93
C ARG A 37 1.37 -0.39 7.22
N ASN A 38 0.87 0.72 7.75
CA ASN A 38 0.00 0.72 8.92
C ASN A 38 -1.30 -0.04 8.66
N LEU A 39 -1.86 0.03 7.44
CA LEU A 39 -3.04 -0.77 7.08
C LEU A 39 -2.71 -2.27 7.07
N GLU A 40 -1.58 -2.65 6.48
CA GLU A 40 -1.08 -4.03 6.47
C GLU A 40 -0.85 -4.57 7.89
N ASP A 41 -0.25 -3.76 8.77
CA ASP A 41 -0.03 -4.11 10.17
C ASP A 41 -1.34 -4.27 10.95
N GLU A 42 -2.29 -3.36 10.77
CA GLU A 42 -3.59 -3.43 11.43
C GLU A 42 -4.40 -4.66 10.99
N LEU A 43 -4.28 -5.06 9.71
CA LEU A 43 -4.95 -6.23 9.17
C LEU A 43 -4.19 -7.54 9.45
N GLY A 44 -2.91 -7.47 9.87
CA GLY A 44 -2.05 -8.64 9.96
C GLY A 44 -1.77 -9.31 8.61
N LEU A 45 -1.88 -8.55 7.51
CA LEU A 45 -1.81 -9.03 6.14
C LEU A 45 -0.84 -8.20 5.32
N GLU A 46 -0.09 -8.86 4.44
CA GLU A 46 0.64 -8.17 3.38
C GLU A 46 -0.29 -7.97 2.19
N LEU A 47 -0.56 -6.71 1.82
CA LEU A 47 -1.47 -6.36 0.72
C LEU A 47 -0.69 -5.97 -0.54
N VAL A 48 0.49 -5.38 -0.37
CA VAL A 48 1.35 -4.88 -1.43
C VAL A 48 2.59 -5.75 -1.49
N THR A 49 2.84 -6.40 -2.63
CA THR A 49 4.12 -7.07 -2.86
C THR A 49 5.21 -6.02 -3.07
N ARG A 50 6.12 -5.93 -2.10
CA ARG A 50 7.19 -4.93 -2.10
C ARG A 50 8.47 -5.50 -2.72
N GLY A 51 8.89 -4.90 -3.84
CA GLY A 51 10.23 -5.08 -4.42
C GLY A 51 10.90 -3.74 -4.70
N GLN A 52 11.87 -3.72 -5.61
CA GLN A 52 12.50 -2.48 -6.10
C GLN A 52 11.47 -1.53 -6.76
N ARG A 53 10.33 -2.08 -7.20
CA ARG A 53 9.18 -1.34 -7.75
C ARG A 53 7.88 -1.96 -7.19
N PHE A 54 6.74 -1.34 -7.48
CA PHE A 54 5.44 -1.92 -7.17
C PHE A 54 5.19 -3.12 -8.09
N GLU A 55 5.18 -4.32 -7.53
CA GLU A 55 5.03 -5.57 -8.28
C GLU A 55 3.56 -5.97 -8.43
N GLY A 56 2.70 -5.47 -7.54
CA GLY A 56 1.27 -5.70 -7.55
C GLY A 56 0.73 -5.87 -6.14
N PHE A 57 -0.56 -6.20 -6.04
CA PHE A 57 -1.15 -6.67 -4.80
C PHE A 57 -1.00 -8.18 -4.65
N THR A 58 -0.98 -8.63 -3.40
CA THR A 58 -0.95 -10.05 -3.06
C THR A 58 -2.22 -10.75 -3.55
N GLN A 59 -2.06 -11.93 -4.15
CA GLN A 59 -3.17 -12.70 -4.73
C GLN A 59 -4.02 -13.45 -3.68
N ALA A 60 -3.47 -13.64 -2.47
CA ALA A 60 -4.14 -14.27 -1.34
C ALA A 60 -3.68 -13.58 -0.03
N PRO A 61 -4.52 -13.55 1.02
CA PRO A 61 -4.11 -13.04 2.33
C PRO A 61 -3.02 -13.96 2.90
N ILE A 62 -1.76 -13.57 2.67
CA ILE A 62 -0.62 -14.18 3.34
C ILE A 62 -0.58 -13.53 4.72
N SER A 63 -0.81 -14.32 5.77
CA SER A 63 -0.64 -13.84 7.13
C SER A 63 0.80 -13.33 7.26
N LYS A 64 0.95 -12.10 7.71
CA LYS A 64 2.26 -11.47 7.84
C LYS A 64 3.09 -12.31 8.81
N ALA A 65 4.17 -12.94 8.31
CA ALA A 65 5.02 -13.75 9.18
C ALA A 65 5.52 -12.89 10.36
N PRO A 66 5.54 -13.43 11.59
CA PRO A 66 6.10 -12.72 12.73
C PRO A 66 7.59 -12.46 12.45
N ASN A 67 7.99 -11.20 12.62
CA ASN A 67 9.38 -10.75 12.47
C ASN A 67 10.18 -11.01 13.75
#